data_AF-A0A9D0HQB5-F1
#
_entry.id   AF-A0A9D0HQB5-F1
#
_cell.length_a   1.000
_cell.length_b   1.000
_cell.length_c   1.000
_cell.angle_alpha   90.00
_cell.angle_beta   90.00
_cell.angle_gamma   90.00
#
_symmetry.space_group_name_H-M   'P 1'
#
loop_
_entity.id
_entity.type
_entity.pdbx_description
1 polymer ?
#
loop_
_entity_poly.entity_id
_entity_poly.type
_entity_poly.pdbx_seq_one_letter_code
_entity_poly.pdbx_strand_id
1 'polypeptide(L)'
;MSNILTVLIFFPLVAAIFGFFVNQKSIRVYGITVATAEFLLSLWLWFAYDASNGGMQFVEKLGLIPEFGISYYLGVDGISLFIVIMSTLMTLIGIIALSVKENIKNMIITLLFLEVAMVGVFVSLDVILFYLFWEFSLVPMLYIIGAWGGPRRLYASVKFFIYTFAGSLVMLVGILYMAYLFYSTTGNWSFSLTDWYAFILPFDVQKYLFWAFFLGFAIKVPMFPFHTWLPYAHGQAPTVGSVILAAVLLKMGTYGFVRFSLPLFPDASV
;
A
#
# COMPACT_ATOMS: atom_id res chain seq x y z
N MET A 1 -4.85 14.26 -18.11
CA MET A 1 -5.71 14.51 -16.93
C MET A 1 -4.78 14.86 -15.78
N SER A 2 -4.85 16.08 -15.24
CA SER A 2 -3.87 16.57 -14.25
C SER A 2 -3.90 15.83 -12.91
N ASN A 3 -4.96 15.07 -12.62
CA ASN A 3 -5.19 14.42 -11.33
C ASN A 3 -5.51 12.90 -11.45
N ILE A 4 -4.83 12.18 -12.36
CA ILE A 4 -5.14 10.77 -12.64
C ILE A 4 -4.84 9.85 -11.43
N LEU A 5 -3.78 10.11 -10.66
CA LEU A 5 -3.42 9.27 -9.51
C LEU A 5 -4.43 9.45 -8.38
N THR A 6 -4.90 10.68 -8.15
CA THR A 6 -6.06 10.93 -7.26
C THR A 6 -7.27 10.11 -7.68
N VAL A 7 -7.58 10.06 -8.98
CA VAL A 7 -8.72 9.29 -9.49
C VAL A 7 -8.53 7.79 -9.24
N LEU A 8 -7.36 7.22 -9.54
CA LEU A 8 -7.05 5.80 -9.28
C LEU A 8 -7.18 5.45 -7.79
N ILE A 9 -6.75 6.32 -6.88
CA ILE A 9 -6.89 6.06 -5.44
C ILE A 9 -8.36 6.13 -5.02
N PHE A 10 -9.08 7.18 -5.41
CA PHE A 10 -10.37 7.52 -4.80
C PHE A 10 -11.60 7.06 -5.59
N PHE A 11 -11.47 6.68 -6.86
CA PHE A 11 -12.56 6.06 -7.61
C PHE A 11 -13.07 4.77 -6.92
N PRO A 12 -12.23 3.78 -6.57
CA PRO A 12 -12.69 2.59 -5.85
C PRO A 12 -13.26 2.93 -4.47
N LEU A 13 -12.77 3.98 -3.80
CA LEU A 13 -13.32 4.46 -2.52
C LEU A 13 -14.77 4.94 -2.68
N VAL A 14 -14.99 5.85 -3.62
CA VAL A 14 -16.32 6.39 -3.92
C VAL A 14 -17.26 5.27 -4.35
N ALA A 15 -16.78 4.36 -5.20
CA ALA A 15 -17.54 3.20 -5.62
C ALA A 15 -17.85 2.23 -4.46
N ALA A 16 -16.95 2.04 -3.51
CA ALA A 16 -17.20 1.25 -2.30
C ALA A 16 -18.32 1.86 -1.45
N ILE A 17 -18.32 3.18 -1.28
CA ILE A 17 -19.38 3.91 -0.57
C ILE A 17 -20.73 3.73 -1.28
N PHE A 18 -20.78 3.91 -2.60
CA PHE A 18 -22.01 3.67 -3.36
C PHE A 18 -22.45 2.20 -3.33
N GLY A 19 -21.50 1.26 -3.20
CA GLY A 19 -21.77 -0.15 -3.03
C GLY A 19 -22.70 -0.46 -1.85
N PHE A 20 -22.71 0.36 -0.79
CA PHE A 20 -23.65 0.21 0.33
C PHE A 20 -25.12 0.45 -0.05
N PHE A 21 -25.39 1.21 -1.11
CA PHE A 21 -26.75 1.44 -1.61
C PHE A 21 -27.18 0.43 -2.69
N VAL A 22 -26.22 -0.30 -3.28
CA VAL A 22 -26.50 -1.31 -4.30
C VAL A 22 -27.19 -2.54 -3.68
N ASN A 23 -28.20 -3.07 -4.37
CA ASN A 23 -28.91 -4.27 -3.96
C ASN A 23 -27.98 -5.50 -4.00
N GLN A 24 -28.13 -6.42 -3.05
CA GLN A 24 -27.30 -7.64 -2.97
C GLN A 24 -27.30 -8.47 -4.26
N LYS A 25 -28.42 -8.51 -5.00
CA LYS A 25 -28.49 -9.26 -6.28
C LYS A 25 -27.59 -8.67 -7.38
N SER A 26 -27.37 -7.35 -7.36
CA SER A 26 -26.62 -6.63 -8.39
C SER A 26 -25.18 -6.33 -7.99
N ILE A 27 -24.79 -6.56 -6.73
CA ILE A 27 -23.50 -6.13 -6.20
C ILE A 27 -22.30 -6.79 -6.89
N ARG A 28 -22.45 -8.02 -7.38
CA ARG A 28 -21.38 -8.71 -8.12
C ARG A 28 -21.12 -8.05 -9.46
N VAL A 29 -22.18 -7.76 -10.22
CA VAL A 29 -22.07 -7.05 -11.51
C VAL A 29 -21.47 -5.66 -11.27
N TYR A 30 -21.97 -4.95 -10.25
CA TYR A 30 -21.44 -3.66 -9.86
C TYR A 30 -19.93 -3.70 -9.55
N GLY A 31 -19.50 -4.63 -8.68
CA GLY A 31 -18.09 -4.78 -8.32
C GLY A 31 -17.20 -5.09 -9.52
N ILE A 32 -17.65 -5.97 -10.43
CA ILE A 32 -16.91 -6.27 -11.67
C ILE A 32 -16.81 -5.04 -12.56
N THR A 33 -17.91 -4.29 -12.74
CA THR A 33 -17.90 -3.05 -13.54
C THR A 33 -16.94 -2.01 -12.96
N VAL A 34 -16.97 -1.80 -11.64
CA VAL A 34 -16.07 -0.88 -10.95
C VAL A 34 -14.62 -1.30 -11.12
N ALA A 35 -14.27 -2.56 -10.81
CA ALA A 35 -12.90 -3.04 -10.93
C ALA A 35 -12.40 -3.08 -12.38
N THR A 36 -13.30 -3.28 -13.36
CA THR A 36 -12.95 -3.18 -14.78
C THR A 36 -12.64 -1.75 -15.16
N ALA A 37 -13.44 -0.78 -14.70
CA ALA A 37 -13.17 0.64 -14.94
C ALA A 37 -11.84 1.06 -14.31
N GLU A 38 -11.56 0.65 -13.08
CA GLU A 38 -10.30 0.93 -12.38
C GLU A 38 -9.08 0.31 -13.09
N PHE A 39 -9.20 -0.94 -13.56
CA PHE A 39 -8.15 -1.58 -14.36
C PHE A 39 -7.93 -0.87 -15.71
N LEU A 40 -8.99 -0.40 -16.38
CA LEU A 40 -8.84 0.39 -17.61
C LEU A 40 -8.17 1.74 -17.34
N LEU A 41 -8.42 2.37 -16.20
CA LEU A 41 -7.71 3.59 -15.79
C LEU A 41 -6.22 3.33 -15.57
N SER A 42 -5.85 2.20 -14.95
CA SER A 42 -4.44 1.85 -14.76
C SER A 42 -3.74 1.49 -16.07
N LEU A 43 -4.44 0.88 -17.03
CA LEU A 43 -3.91 0.69 -18.39
C LEU A 43 -3.75 2.01 -19.15
N TRP A 44 -4.69 2.95 -18.98
CA TRP A 44 -4.54 4.29 -19.55
C TRP A 44 -3.29 4.99 -19.02
N LEU A 45 -3.02 4.88 -17.71
CA LEU A 45 -1.80 5.39 -17.08
C LEU A 45 -0.54 4.80 -17.76
N TRP A 46 -0.56 3.51 -18.12
CA TRP A 46 0.53 2.87 -18.84
C TRP A 46 0.73 3.44 -20.24
N PHE A 47 -0.33 3.57 -21.04
CA PHE A 47 -0.24 4.13 -22.39
C PHE A 47 0.23 5.59 -22.42
N ALA A 48 -0.06 6.34 -21.36
CA ALA A 48 0.37 7.72 -21.22
C ALA A 48 1.78 7.86 -20.62
N TYR A 49 2.39 6.78 -20.10
CA TYR A 49 3.71 6.81 -19.46
C TYR A 49 4.84 6.92 -20.50
N ASP A 50 5.73 7.89 -20.31
CA ASP A 50 6.90 8.06 -21.17
C ASP A 50 8.10 7.25 -20.66
N ALA A 51 8.39 6.12 -21.30
CA ALA A 51 9.50 5.25 -20.91
C ALA A 51 10.90 5.87 -21.13
N SER A 52 11.00 6.97 -21.87
CA SER A 52 12.27 7.69 -22.06
C SER A 52 12.66 8.57 -20.87
N ASN A 53 11.68 8.91 -20.01
CA ASN A 53 11.89 9.71 -18.81
C ASN A 53 11.93 8.83 -17.55
N GLY A 54 13.10 8.74 -16.92
CA GLY A 54 13.32 7.95 -15.69
C GLY A 54 12.84 8.62 -14.39
N GLY A 55 12.34 9.86 -14.45
CA GLY A 55 11.82 10.56 -13.28
C GLY A 55 10.40 10.15 -12.88
N MET A 56 9.91 10.72 -11.77
CA MET A 56 8.51 10.57 -11.35
C MET A 56 7.59 11.29 -12.33
N GLN A 57 6.56 10.60 -12.81
CA GLN A 57 5.55 11.11 -13.73
C GLN A 57 4.19 11.22 -13.05
N PHE A 58 3.25 11.93 -13.69
CA PHE A 58 1.91 12.17 -13.17
C PHE A 58 1.91 12.74 -11.74
N VAL A 59 2.85 13.66 -11.48
CA VAL A 59 3.07 14.21 -10.14
C VAL A 59 1.92 15.12 -9.74
N GLU A 60 1.36 14.84 -8.56
CA GLU A 60 0.30 15.62 -7.93
C GLU A 60 0.80 16.04 -6.55
N LYS A 61 0.87 17.35 -6.26
CA LYS A 61 1.40 17.87 -5.00
C LYS A 61 0.51 18.95 -4.42
N LEU A 62 0.00 18.70 -3.22
CA LEU A 62 -0.78 19.66 -2.42
C LEU A 62 -0.31 19.60 -0.96
N GLY A 63 -0.03 20.74 -0.33
CA GLY A 63 0.32 20.77 1.09
C GLY A 63 -0.89 20.42 1.96
N LEU A 64 -0.82 19.32 2.73
CA LEU A 64 -1.90 18.92 3.64
C LEU A 64 -1.74 19.60 4.99
N ILE A 65 -0.53 19.50 5.57
CA ILE A 65 -0.16 20.19 6.81
C ILE A 65 1.23 20.79 6.58
N PRO A 66 1.31 21.93 5.86
CA PRO A 66 2.59 22.52 5.43
C PRO A 66 3.54 22.83 6.59
N GLU A 67 3.01 23.16 7.76
CA GLU A 67 3.79 23.49 8.97
C GLU A 67 4.64 22.31 9.45
N PHE A 68 4.18 21.08 9.19
CA PHE A 68 4.90 19.85 9.50
C PHE A 68 5.49 19.19 8.24
N GLY A 69 5.50 19.87 7.10
CA GLY A 69 6.07 19.32 5.85
C GLY A 69 5.31 18.12 5.28
N ILE A 70 4.06 17.91 5.71
CA ILE A 70 3.21 16.80 5.24
C ILE A 70 2.42 17.26 4.01
N SER A 71 2.58 16.53 2.91
CA SER A 71 1.93 16.84 1.64
C SER A 71 1.15 15.65 1.09
N TYR A 72 0.06 15.92 0.38
CA TYR A 72 -0.48 15.00 -0.59
C TYR A 72 0.44 15.03 -1.81
N TYR A 73 1.49 14.23 -1.77
CA TYR A 73 2.49 14.14 -2.82
C TYR A 73 2.46 12.75 -3.45
N LEU A 74 1.99 12.69 -4.69
CA LEU A 74 1.90 11.49 -5.49
C LEU A 74 2.81 11.57 -6.71
N GLY A 75 3.18 10.39 -7.21
CA GLY A 75 3.85 10.22 -8.48
C GLY A 75 4.07 8.75 -8.78
N VAL A 76 4.38 8.44 -10.04
CA VAL A 76 4.60 7.07 -10.50
C VAL A 76 5.84 7.00 -11.38
N ASP A 77 6.67 5.99 -11.18
CA ASP A 77 7.76 5.61 -12.07
C ASP A 77 7.48 4.21 -12.67
N GLY A 78 8.43 3.66 -13.42
CA GLY A 78 8.28 2.34 -14.03
C GLY A 78 7.99 1.20 -13.04
N ILE A 79 8.55 1.24 -11.83
CA ILE A 79 8.32 0.20 -10.81
C ILE A 79 6.89 0.33 -10.26
N SER A 80 6.53 1.53 -9.80
CA SER A 80 5.20 1.80 -9.25
C SER A 80 4.10 1.51 -10.27
N LEU A 81 4.31 1.87 -11.54
CA LEU A 81 3.33 1.71 -12.61
C LEU A 81 2.86 0.26 -12.75
N PHE A 82 3.80 -0.67 -12.93
CA PHE A 82 3.43 -2.08 -13.15
C PHE A 82 2.85 -2.73 -11.91
N ILE A 83 3.23 -2.30 -10.71
CA ILE A 83 2.65 -2.81 -9.48
C ILE A 83 1.21 -2.28 -9.30
N VAL A 84 0.92 -1.04 -9.68
CA VAL A 84 -0.46 -0.50 -9.70
C VAL A 84 -1.34 -1.26 -10.71
N ILE A 85 -0.85 -1.51 -11.93
CA ILE A 85 -1.57 -2.29 -12.94
C ILE A 85 -1.83 -3.71 -12.44
N MET A 86 -0.82 -4.35 -11.84
CA MET A 86 -0.98 -5.67 -11.24
C MET A 86 -2.01 -5.63 -10.10
N SER A 87 -1.98 -4.62 -9.23
CA SER A 87 -2.93 -4.47 -8.12
C SER A 87 -4.38 -4.41 -8.62
N THR A 88 -4.65 -3.52 -9.58
CA THR A 88 -6.00 -3.35 -10.16
C THR A 88 -6.47 -4.59 -10.93
N LEU A 89 -5.56 -5.26 -11.67
CA LEU A 89 -5.86 -6.53 -12.34
C LEU A 89 -6.21 -7.65 -11.35
N MET A 90 -5.45 -7.77 -10.25
CA MET A 90 -5.69 -8.81 -9.24
C MET A 90 -6.98 -8.58 -8.48
N THR A 91 -7.37 -7.33 -8.23
CA THR A 91 -8.70 -7.01 -7.67
C THR A 91 -9.81 -7.40 -8.63
N LEU A 92 -9.69 -7.06 -9.92
CA LEU A 92 -10.66 -7.45 -10.95
C LEU A 92 -10.82 -8.97 -11.04
N ILE A 93 -9.72 -9.72 -11.18
CA ILE A 93 -9.74 -11.19 -11.22
C ILE A 93 -10.32 -11.75 -9.92
N GLY A 94 -9.95 -11.17 -8.77
CA GLY A 94 -10.45 -11.57 -7.45
C GLY A 94 -11.96 -11.46 -7.32
N ILE A 95 -12.56 -10.38 -7.83
CA ILE A 95 -14.01 -10.17 -7.80
C ILE A 95 -14.71 -11.07 -8.84
N ILE A 96 -14.15 -11.25 -10.04
CA ILE A 96 -14.69 -12.16 -11.06
C ILE A 96 -14.73 -13.60 -10.53
N ALA A 97 -13.61 -14.07 -9.99
CA ALA A 97 -13.42 -15.44 -9.48
C ALA A 97 -14.01 -15.66 -8.08
N LEU A 98 -14.76 -14.70 -7.54
CA LEU A 98 -15.28 -14.77 -6.18
C LEU A 98 -16.19 -15.99 -6.00
N SER A 99 -15.78 -16.90 -5.11
CA SER A 99 -16.49 -18.14 -4.77
C SER A 99 -17.41 -17.99 -3.55
N VAL A 100 -17.21 -16.94 -2.74
CA VAL A 100 -17.97 -16.67 -1.52
C VAL A 100 -19.40 -16.26 -1.85
N LYS A 101 -20.38 -16.93 -1.23
CA LYS A 101 -21.81 -16.63 -1.38
C LYS A 101 -22.38 -15.79 -0.24
N GLU A 102 -21.93 -16.02 0.98
CA GLU A 102 -22.43 -15.32 2.17
C GLU A 102 -21.85 -13.91 2.28
N ASN A 103 -22.71 -12.92 2.53
CA ASN A 103 -22.35 -11.52 2.70
C ASN A 103 -21.44 -10.98 1.56
N ILE A 104 -21.67 -11.44 0.33
CA ILE A 104 -20.89 -11.07 -0.86
C ILE A 104 -20.75 -9.56 -1.04
N LYS A 105 -21.77 -8.80 -0.65
CA LYS A 105 -21.76 -7.34 -0.70
C LYS A 105 -20.65 -6.74 0.15
N ASN A 106 -20.53 -7.18 1.39
CA ASN A 106 -19.50 -6.67 2.30
C ASN A 106 -18.10 -7.10 1.82
N MET A 107 -17.97 -8.30 1.24
CA MET A 107 -16.70 -8.76 0.65
C MET A 107 -16.25 -7.83 -0.49
N ILE A 108 -17.12 -7.57 -1.47
CA ILE A 108 -16.79 -6.72 -2.62
C ILE A 108 -16.43 -5.30 -2.16
N ILE A 109 -17.22 -4.72 -1.26
CA ILE A 109 -16.93 -3.38 -0.70
C ILE A 109 -15.56 -3.38 0.00
N THR A 110 -15.25 -4.42 0.78
CA THR A 110 -13.96 -4.55 1.48
C THR A 110 -12.79 -4.69 0.50
N LEU A 111 -12.97 -5.42 -0.58
CA LEU A 111 -11.95 -5.55 -1.64
C LEU A 111 -11.66 -4.20 -2.32
N LEU A 112 -12.70 -3.39 -2.57
CA LEU A 112 -12.52 -2.04 -3.12
C LEU A 112 -11.80 -1.11 -2.11
N PHE A 113 -12.12 -1.18 -0.82
CA PHE A 113 -11.36 -0.46 0.21
C PHE A 113 -9.89 -0.92 0.30
N LEU A 114 -9.64 -2.21 0.14
CA LEU A 114 -8.28 -2.75 0.10
C LEU A 114 -7.52 -2.22 -1.13
N GLU A 115 -8.16 -2.13 -2.29
CA GLU A 115 -7.58 -1.59 -3.51
C GLU A 115 -7.14 -0.13 -3.35
N VAL A 116 -7.96 0.72 -2.73
CA VAL A 116 -7.61 2.11 -2.36
C VAL A 116 -6.28 2.15 -1.60
N ALA A 117 -6.14 1.29 -0.58
CA ALA A 117 -4.94 1.22 0.24
C ALA A 117 -3.72 0.74 -0.56
N MET A 118 -3.90 -0.30 -1.38
CA MET A 118 -2.81 -0.88 -2.16
C MET A 118 -2.29 0.10 -3.21
N VAL A 119 -3.19 0.70 -4.01
CA VAL A 119 -2.81 1.69 -5.03
C VAL A 119 -2.16 2.90 -4.37
N GLY A 120 -2.76 3.43 -3.30
CA GLY A 120 -2.24 4.58 -2.56
C GLY A 120 -0.80 4.38 -2.07
N VAL A 121 -0.44 3.18 -1.60
CA VAL A 121 0.95 2.87 -1.20
C VAL A 121 1.94 3.00 -2.35
N PHE A 122 1.60 2.51 -3.54
CA PHE A 122 2.55 2.46 -4.66
C PHE A 122 2.75 3.81 -5.35
N VAL A 123 1.83 4.76 -5.16
CA VAL A 123 1.91 6.08 -5.80
C VAL A 123 2.27 7.21 -4.83
N SER A 124 2.41 6.93 -3.53
CA SER A 124 2.76 7.94 -2.52
C SER A 124 4.26 8.26 -2.52
N LEU A 125 4.57 9.55 -2.63
CA LEU A 125 5.92 10.12 -2.51
C LEU A 125 6.11 10.94 -1.23
N ASP A 126 5.04 11.19 -0.47
CA ASP A 126 5.13 11.61 0.92
C ASP A 126 5.15 10.36 1.83
N VAL A 127 6.11 10.31 2.76
CA VAL A 127 6.39 9.12 3.56
C VAL A 127 5.30 8.89 4.62
N ILE A 128 4.68 9.95 5.14
CA ILE A 128 3.53 9.83 6.06
C ILE A 128 2.31 9.35 5.28
N LEU A 129 2.08 9.89 4.08
CA LEU A 129 0.98 9.42 3.23
C LEU A 129 1.15 7.93 2.85
N PHE A 130 2.36 7.52 2.49
CA PHE A 130 2.72 6.12 2.29
C PHE A 130 2.40 5.28 3.53
N TYR A 131 2.82 5.74 4.72
CA TYR A 131 2.56 5.05 5.99
C TYR A 131 1.05 4.90 6.26
N LEU A 132 0.26 5.94 6.00
CA LEU A 132 -1.19 5.91 6.19
C LEU A 132 -1.86 4.85 5.30
N PHE A 133 -1.56 4.82 4.00
CA PHE A 133 -2.08 3.77 3.12
C PHE A 133 -1.56 2.37 3.48
N TRP A 134 -0.29 2.29 3.92
CA TRP A 134 0.33 1.06 4.38
C TRP A 134 -0.41 0.47 5.58
N GLU A 135 -0.74 1.28 6.58
CA GLU A 135 -1.53 0.88 7.75
C GLU A 135 -2.98 0.61 7.39
N PHE A 136 -3.58 1.47 6.56
CA PHE A 136 -4.96 1.31 6.13
C PHE A 136 -5.18 -0.04 5.42
N SER A 137 -4.19 -0.56 4.69
CA SER A 137 -4.27 -1.87 4.03
C SER A 137 -4.51 -3.04 5.00
N LEU A 138 -4.11 -2.90 6.28
CA LEU A 138 -4.26 -3.97 7.27
C LEU A 138 -5.71 -4.17 7.69
N VAL A 139 -6.53 -3.11 7.72
CA VAL A 139 -7.91 -3.16 8.22
C VAL A 139 -8.83 -3.98 7.30
N PRO A 140 -8.91 -3.71 5.98
CA PRO A 140 -9.68 -4.56 5.07
C PRO A 140 -9.18 -6.00 5.07
N MET A 141 -7.86 -6.23 5.13
CA MET A 141 -7.32 -7.58 5.12
C MET A 141 -7.64 -8.36 6.41
N LEU A 142 -7.54 -7.70 7.58
CA LEU A 142 -7.98 -8.27 8.85
C LEU A 142 -9.46 -8.68 8.77
N TYR A 143 -10.31 -7.83 8.18
CA TYR A 143 -11.72 -8.14 8.02
C TYR A 143 -11.97 -9.29 7.03
N ILE A 144 -11.28 -9.32 5.89
CA ILE A 144 -11.38 -10.41 4.89
C ILE A 144 -11.05 -11.76 5.53
N ILE A 145 -9.92 -11.85 6.24
CA ILE A 145 -9.53 -13.09 6.93
C ILE A 145 -10.53 -13.39 8.04
N GLY A 146 -10.83 -12.44 8.92
CA GLY A 146 -11.63 -12.66 10.13
C GLY A 146 -13.10 -13.03 9.86
N ALA A 147 -13.72 -12.44 8.83
CA ALA A 147 -15.14 -12.64 8.54
C ALA A 147 -15.41 -13.80 7.56
N TRP A 148 -14.51 -14.09 6.61
CA TRP A 148 -14.72 -15.12 5.57
C TRP A 148 -13.67 -16.23 5.57
N GLY A 149 -12.72 -16.21 6.50
CA GLY A 149 -11.72 -17.25 6.59
C GLY A 149 -12.23 -18.59 7.15
N GLY A 150 -11.32 -19.55 7.25
CA GLY A 150 -11.55 -20.90 7.76
C GLY A 150 -11.72 -21.01 9.29
N PRO A 151 -11.59 -22.23 9.85
CA PRO A 151 -11.89 -22.50 11.26
C PRO A 151 -11.08 -21.68 12.28
N ARG A 152 -9.83 -21.31 11.95
CA ARG A 152 -8.93 -20.52 12.80
C ARG A 152 -8.81 -19.07 12.34
N ARG A 153 -9.80 -18.55 11.61
CA ARG A 153 -9.80 -17.19 11.03
C ARG A 153 -9.54 -16.06 12.01
N LEU A 154 -10.10 -16.10 13.21
CA LEU A 154 -9.89 -15.06 14.22
C LEU A 154 -8.44 -15.03 14.69
N TYR A 155 -7.88 -16.20 15.02
CA TYR A 155 -6.47 -16.31 15.39
C TYR A 155 -5.55 -15.84 14.26
N ALA A 156 -5.81 -16.26 13.02
CA ALA A 156 -4.99 -15.89 11.86
C ALA A 156 -5.04 -14.38 11.54
N SER A 157 -6.23 -13.79 11.54
CA SER A 157 -6.42 -12.35 11.27
C SER A 157 -5.77 -11.47 12.32
N VAL A 158 -5.96 -11.78 13.61
CA VAL A 158 -5.32 -11.05 14.71
C VAL A 158 -3.81 -11.23 14.70
N LYS A 159 -3.31 -12.45 14.46
CA LYS A 159 -1.87 -12.70 14.35
C LYS A 159 -1.23 -11.91 13.20
N PHE A 160 -1.86 -11.92 12.02
CA PHE A 160 -1.44 -11.10 10.87
C PHE A 160 -1.36 -9.62 11.24
N PHE A 161 -2.43 -9.07 11.83
CA PHE A 161 -2.49 -7.66 12.20
C PHE A 161 -1.42 -7.30 13.22
N ILE A 162 -1.32 -8.01 14.35
CA ILE A 162 -0.35 -7.69 15.41
C ILE A 162 1.09 -7.78 14.90
N TYR A 163 1.43 -8.79 14.10
CA TYR A 163 2.78 -8.92 13.54
C TYR A 163 3.12 -7.70 12.67
N THR A 164 2.28 -7.43 11.68
CA THR A 164 2.53 -6.39 10.68
C THR A 164 2.47 -4.98 11.28
N PHE A 165 1.51 -4.74 12.18
CA PHE A 165 1.36 -3.49 12.92
C PHE A 165 2.52 -3.21 13.87
N ALA A 166 3.01 -4.22 14.60
CA ALA A 166 4.15 -4.03 15.49
C ALA A 166 5.42 -3.63 14.71
N GLY A 167 5.65 -4.26 13.56
CA GLY A 167 6.76 -3.91 12.67
C GLY A 167 6.64 -2.49 12.12
N SER A 168 5.44 -2.10 11.70
CA SER A 168 5.21 -0.78 11.13
C SER A 168 5.29 0.34 12.16
N LEU A 169 4.94 0.11 13.43
CA LEU A 169 5.17 1.10 14.50
C LEU A 169 6.66 1.43 14.67
N VAL A 170 7.54 0.43 14.59
CA VAL A 170 9.00 0.66 14.64
C VAL A 170 9.45 1.48 13.42
N MET A 171 8.92 1.16 12.24
CA MET A 171 9.15 1.96 11.04
C MET A 171 8.65 3.41 11.20
N LEU A 172 7.49 3.63 11.82
CA LEU A 172 6.96 4.98 12.09
C LEU A 172 7.90 5.79 12.97
N VAL A 173 8.48 5.20 14.02
CA VAL A 173 9.50 5.86 14.84
C VAL A 173 10.70 6.26 13.98
N GLY A 174 11.14 5.39 13.06
CA GLY A 174 12.18 5.70 12.08
C GLY A 174 11.81 6.88 11.16
N ILE A 175 10.58 6.90 10.62
CA ILE A 175 10.05 7.98 9.78
C ILE A 175 10.08 9.32 10.52
N LEU A 176 9.58 9.35 11.75
CA LEU A 176 9.55 10.57 12.57
C LEU A 176 10.96 11.05 12.95
N TYR A 177 11.87 10.11 13.26
CA TYR A 177 13.25 10.44 13.57
C TYR A 177 13.98 11.00 12.34
N MET A 178 13.75 10.44 11.15
CA MET A 178 14.29 10.97 9.90
C MET A 178 13.82 12.42 9.68
N ALA A 179 12.52 12.66 9.79
CA ALA A 179 11.96 14.01 9.64
C ALA A 179 12.55 15.00 10.65
N TYR A 180 12.77 14.59 11.89
CA TYR A 180 13.44 15.40 12.90
C TYR A 180 14.88 15.74 12.54
N LEU A 181 15.66 14.78 12.04
CA LEU A 181 17.04 15.01 11.59
C LEU A 181 17.10 15.98 10.40
N PHE A 182 16.18 15.81 9.46
CA PHE A 182 16.03 16.70 8.30
C PHE A 182 15.72 18.14 8.75
N TYR A 183 14.77 18.31 9.67
CA TYR A 183 14.44 19.60 10.26
C TYR A 183 15.63 20.22 11.02
N SER A 184 16.32 19.43 11.85
CA SER A 184 17.48 19.91 12.62
C SER A 184 18.62 20.43 11.73
N THR A 185 18.77 19.87 10.53
CA THR A 185 19.83 20.25 9.59
C THR A 185 19.42 21.37 8.63
N THR A 186 18.18 21.38 8.16
CA THR A 186 17.70 22.30 7.11
C THR A 186 16.84 23.46 7.64
N GLY A 187 16.35 23.36 8.87
CA GLY A 187 15.39 24.29 9.47
C GLY A 187 13.95 24.11 9.00
N ASN A 188 13.66 23.17 8.09
CA ASN A 188 12.32 22.95 7.53
C ASN A 188 11.89 21.49 7.70
N TRP A 189 10.61 21.28 8.02
CA TRP A 189 10.04 19.93 8.00
C TRP A 189 9.80 19.48 6.57
N SER A 190 10.08 18.22 6.28
CA SER A 190 9.69 17.57 5.04
C SER A 190 9.48 16.08 5.27
N PHE A 191 8.39 15.54 4.75
CA PHE A 191 8.16 14.11 4.56
C PHE A 191 8.22 13.71 3.09
N SER A 192 8.71 14.60 2.22
CA SER A 192 8.89 14.31 0.80
C SER A 192 10.06 13.36 0.60
N LEU A 193 9.78 12.21 0.02
CA LEU A 193 10.80 11.19 -0.25
C LEU A 193 11.91 11.70 -1.17
N THR A 194 11.60 12.59 -2.10
CA THR A 194 12.61 13.20 -2.99
C THR A 194 13.57 14.12 -2.25
N ASP A 195 13.11 14.82 -1.21
CA ASP A 195 14.00 15.63 -0.36
C ASP A 195 14.92 14.70 0.44
N TRP A 196 14.38 13.57 0.91
CA TRP A 196 15.12 12.60 1.71
C TRP A 196 16.17 11.85 0.91
N TYR A 197 15.95 11.60 -0.39
CA TYR A 197 16.98 11.03 -1.27
C TYR A 197 18.22 11.91 -1.41
N ALA A 198 18.08 13.22 -1.28
CA ALA A 198 19.21 14.15 -1.31
C ALA A 198 19.88 14.35 0.06
N PHE A 199 19.31 13.78 1.13
CA PHE A 199 19.76 14.01 2.49
C PHE A 199 20.85 13.00 2.89
N ILE A 200 22.08 13.49 3.01
CA ILE A 200 23.25 12.68 3.34
C ILE A 200 23.31 12.45 4.86
N LEU A 201 23.22 11.18 5.26
CA LEU A 201 23.25 10.76 6.66
C LEU A 201 24.59 10.12 7.02
N PRO A 202 25.16 10.39 8.22
CA PRO A 202 26.29 9.62 8.74
C PRO A 202 25.96 8.14 8.84
N PHE A 203 26.94 7.27 8.61
CA PHE A 203 26.78 5.82 8.60
C PHE A 203 26.11 5.26 9.87
N ASP A 204 26.54 5.71 11.05
CA ASP A 204 25.96 5.24 12.31
C ASP A 204 24.45 5.53 12.41
N VAL A 205 24.01 6.67 11.89
CA VAL A 205 22.60 7.07 11.86
C VAL A 205 21.84 6.24 10.82
N GLN A 206 22.42 6.05 9.63
CA GLN A 206 21.83 5.17 8.60
C GLN A 206 21.58 3.78 9.15
N LYS A 207 22.49 3.21 9.95
CA LYS A 207 22.33 1.87 10.52
C LYS A 207 21.07 1.72 11.38
N TYR A 208 20.80 2.68 12.28
CA TYR A 208 19.61 2.61 13.14
C TYR A 208 18.32 2.82 12.35
N LEU A 209 18.31 3.78 11.43
CA LEU A 209 17.17 4.04 10.55
C LEU A 209 16.91 2.87 9.61
N PHE A 210 17.95 2.27 9.05
CA PHE A 210 17.87 1.06 8.23
C PHE A 210 17.14 -0.04 8.99
N TRP A 211 17.54 -0.35 10.23
CA TRP A 211 16.87 -1.39 11.01
C TRP A 211 15.40 -1.06 11.33
N ALA A 212 15.07 0.21 11.55
CA ALA A 212 13.70 0.64 11.80
C ALA A 212 12.79 0.40 10.58
N PHE A 213 13.25 0.78 9.38
CA PHE A 213 12.52 0.54 8.13
C PHE A 213 12.55 -0.94 7.74
N PHE A 214 13.72 -1.58 7.86
CA PHE A 214 13.92 -3.00 7.56
C PHE A 214 12.96 -3.87 8.33
N LEU A 215 12.74 -3.63 9.64
CA LEU A 215 11.83 -4.45 10.42
C LEU A 215 10.39 -4.38 9.90
N GLY A 216 9.90 -3.17 9.61
CA GLY A 216 8.57 -2.97 9.02
C GLY A 216 8.40 -3.69 7.68
N PHE A 217 9.40 -3.56 6.79
CA PHE A 217 9.37 -4.21 5.49
C PHE A 217 9.57 -5.73 5.58
N ALA A 218 10.56 -6.21 6.34
CA ALA A 218 10.90 -7.62 6.49
C ALA A 218 9.75 -8.44 7.08
N ILE A 219 9.00 -7.87 8.04
CA ILE A 219 7.80 -8.52 8.58
C ILE A 219 6.72 -8.62 7.50
N LYS A 220 6.51 -7.58 6.68
CA LYS A 220 5.50 -7.59 5.61
C LYS A 220 5.94 -8.38 4.35
N VAL A 221 7.24 -8.63 4.16
CA VAL A 221 7.86 -9.53 3.13
C VAL A 221 7.97 -11.01 3.58
N PRO A 222 7.47 -11.36 4.76
CA PRO A 222 7.87 -12.55 5.55
C PRO A 222 9.30 -13.05 5.37
N MET A 223 10.30 -12.24 5.73
CA MET A 223 11.69 -12.74 5.82
C MET A 223 11.88 -13.63 7.05
N PHE A 224 12.89 -14.51 7.06
CA PHE A 224 13.31 -15.18 8.29
C PHE A 224 13.89 -14.15 9.29
N PRO A 225 13.53 -14.17 10.58
CA PRO A 225 12.62 -15.10 11.30
C PRO A 225 11.16 -14.62 11.42
N PHE A 226 10.77 -13.55 10.74
CA PHE A 226 9.51 -12.82 10.89
C PHE A 226 8.30 -13.39 10.12
N HIS A 227 8.41 -14.56 9.50
CA HIS A 227 7.43 -15.09 8.55
C HIS A 227 6.27 -15.90 9.16
N THR A 228 6.25 -16.12 10.47
CA THR A 228 5.34 -17.11 11.08
C THR A 228 3.85 -16.74 11.04
N TRP A 229 3.51 -15.49 10.70
CA TRP A 229 2.14 -15.06 10.45
C TRP A 229 1.62 -15.54 9.08
N LEU A 230 2.52 -15.68 8.09
CA LEU A 230 2.17 -15.94 6.70
C LEU A 230 1.45 -17.28 6.48
N PRO A 231 1.91 -18.44 7.05
CA PRO A 231 1.20 -19.71 6.87
C PRO A 231 -0.22 -19.69 7.44
N TYR A 232 -0.44 -18.97 8.54
CA TYR A 232 -1.77 -18.83 9.13
C TYR A 232 -2.66 -17.92 8.29
N ALA A 233 -2.13 -16.80 7.82
CA ALA A 233 -2.88 -15.85 7.00
C ALA A 233 -3.33 -16.50 5.67
N HIS A 234 -2.43 -17.13 4.91
CA HIS A 234 -2.81 -17.84 3.69
C HIS A 234 -3.67 -19.07 3.95
N GLY A 235 -3.33 -19.86 4.97
CA GLY A 235 -4.05 -21.10 5.28
C GLY A 235 -5.48 -20.87 5.77
N GLN A 236 -5.81 -19.68 6.26
CA GLN A 236 -7.16 -19.34 6.73
C GLN A 236 -7.89 -18.34 5.85
N ALA A 237 -7.22 -17.55 5.01
CA ALA A 237 -7.90 -16.60 4.13
C ALA A 237 -8.81 -17.31 3.11
N PRO A 238 -9.95 -16.70 2.72
CA PRO A 238 -10.68 -17.16 1.54
C PRO A 238 -9.80 -17.05 0.30
N THR A 239 -10.13 -17.79 -0.77
CA THR A 239 -9.31 -17.84 -2.01
C THR A 239 -8.92 -16.46 -2.53
N VAL A 240 -9.88 -15.54 -2.65
CA VAL A 240 -9.62 -14.16 -3.10
C VAL A 240 -8.65 -13.40 -2.18
N GLY A 241 -8.81 -13.56 -0.86
CA GLY A 241 -7.93 -12.94 0.13
C GLY A 241 -6.51 -13.48 0.04
N SER A 242 -6.36 -14.80 -0.11
CA SER A 242 -5.05 -15.44 -0.29
C SER A 242 -4.34 -15.00 -1.56
N VAL A 243 -5.08 -14.87 -2.68
CA VAL A 243 -4.55 -14.37 -3.96
C VAL A 243 -4.07 -12.93 -3.83
N ILE A 244 -4.88 -12.02 -3.27
CA ILE A 244 -4.49 -10.61 -3.12
C ILE A 244 -3.33 -10.46 -2.13
N LEU A 245 -3.34 -11.24 -1.04
CA LEU A 245 -2.24 -11.29 -0.07
C LEU A 245 -0.93 -11.63 -0.77
N ALA A 246 -0.91 -12.72 -1.57
CA ALA A 246 0.28 -13.16 -2.27
C ALA A 246 0.69 -12.21 -3.40
N ALA A 247 -0.28 -11.75 -4.20
CA ALA A 247 -0.02 -11.00 -5.42
C ALA A 247 0.38 -9.55 -5.13
N VAL A 248 -0.21 -8.90 -4.13
CA VAL A 248 -0.05 -7.44 -3.93
C VAL A 248 0.48 -7.09 -2.55
N LEU A 249 -0.13 -7.56 -1.46
CA LEU A 249 0.27 -7.14 -0.10
C LEU A 249 1.75 -7.48 0.21
N LEU A 250 2.24 -8.64 -0.24
CA LEU A 250 3.66 -8.99 -0.11
C LEU A 250 4.58 -8.09 -0.95
N LYS A 251 4.10 -7.59 -2.10
CA LYS A 251 4.87 -6.69 -2.97
C LYS A 251 5.03 -5.30 -2.36
N MET A 252 4.12 -4.88 -1.48
CA MET A 252 4.28 -3.64 -0.73
C MET A 252 5.56 -3.65 0.10
N GLY A 253 5.88 -4.77 0.76
CA GLY A 253 7.10 -4.87 1.56
C GLY A 253 8.37 -4.81 0.72
N THR A 254 8.41 -5.53 -0.41
CA THR A 254 9.57 -5.49 -1.32
C THR A 254 9.70 -4.13 -2.00
N TYR A 255 8.57 -3.51 -2.36
CA TYR A 255 8.53 -2.13 -2.83
C TYR A 255 9.10 -1.17 -1.78
N GLY A 256 8.76 -1.37 -0.50
CA GLY A 256 9.33 -0.65 0.64
C GLY A 256 10.86 -0.70 0.66
N PHE A 257 11.44 -1.89 0.52
CA PHE A 257 12.90 -2.03 0.45
C PHE A 257 13.52 -1.26 -0.71
N VAL A 258 12.98 -1.45 -1.93
CA VAL A 258 13.52 -0.85 -3.15
C VAL A 258 13.37 0.67 -3.14
N ARG A 259 12.24 1.18 -2.65
CA ARG A 259 11.90 2.60 -2.69
C ARG A 259 12.49 3.39 -1.52
N PHE A 260 12.56 2.80 -0.33
CA PHE A 260 12.96 3.50 0.89
C PHE A 260 14.30 3.01 1.41
N SER A 261 14.46 1.72 1.74
CA SER A 261 15.68 1.25 2.41
C SER A 261 16.95 1.46 1.56
N LEU A 262 16.95 0.98 0.31
CA LEU A 262 18.15 1.05 -0.53
C LEU A 262 18.58 2.49 -0.85
N PRO A 263 17.68 3.43 -1.23
CA PRO A 263 18.10 4.77 -1.59
C PRO A 263 18.32 5.70 -0.38
N LEU A 264 17.59 5.48 0.74
CA LEU A 264 17.75 6.33 1.93
C LEU A 264 18.93 5.92 2.81
N PHE A 265 19.28 4.62 2.83
CA PHE A 265 20.34 4.07 3.68
C PHE A 265 21.31 3.21 2.86
N PRO A 266 21.94 3.76 1.81
CA PRO A 266 22.74 2.98 0.86
C PRO A 266 23.92 2.27 1.53
N ASP A 267 24.62 2.92 2.46
CA ASP A 267 25.80 2.34 3.10
C ASP A 267 25.43 1.24 4.11
N ALA A 268 24.29 1.39 4.80
CA ALA A 268 23.80 0.41 5.76
C ALA A 268 23.10 -0.79 5.10
N SER A 269 22.77 -0.69 3.81
CA SER A 269 22.05 -1.72 3.06
C SER A 269 22.95 -2.75 2.36
N VAL A 270 24.28 -2.57 2.40
CA VAL A 270 25.29 -3.41 1.74
C VAL A 270 26.10 -4.22 2.75
#